data_AF-A0A515AA30-F1
#
_entry.id   AF-A0A515AA30-F1
#
_cell.length_a   1.000
_cell.length_b   1.000
_cell.length_c   1.000
_cell.angle_alpha   90.00
_cell.angle_beta   90.00
_cell.angle_gamma   90.00
#
_symmetry.space_group_name_H-M   'P 1'
#
loop_
_entity.id
_entity.type
_entity.pdbx_description
1 polymer ?
#
loop_
_entity_poly.entity_id
_entity_poly.type
_entity_poly.pdbx_seq_one_letter_code
_entity_poly.pdbx_strand_id
1 'polypeptide(L)' 'MKLSEILLLSAAAGFLLLWIAEYQRTTFGDSYWLLMLSMTCLFAFQYVKNKRLEREKAISPTIKQMVDDRKKKKK' A
#
# COMPACT_ATOMS: atom_id res chain seq x y z
N MET A 1 3.24 -4.02 -7.69
CA MET A 1 2.68 -4.07 -6.32
C MET A 1 2.64 -5.52 -5.89
N LYS A 2 3.03 -5.84 -4.65
CA LYS A 2 2.87 -7.19 -4.08
C LYS A 2 1.40 -7.44 -3.77
N LEU A 3 1.01 -8.71 -3.66
CA LEU A 3 -0.36 -9.11 -3.29
C LEU A 3 -0.87 -8.37 -2.04
N SER A 4 -0.03 -8.21 -1.03
CA SER A 4 -0.39 -7.49 0.21
C SER A 4 -0.77 -6.02 -0.01
N GLU A 5 -0.14 -5.32 -0.95
CA GLU A 5 -0.50 -3.93 -1.28
C GLU A 5 -1.83 -3.86 -2.02
N ILE A 6 -2.10 -4.81 -2.92
CA ILE A 6 -3.37 -4.89 -3.65
C ILE A 6 -4.50 -5.20 -2.68
N LEU A 7 -4.27 -6.11 -1.73
CA LEU A 7 -5.24 -6.51 -0.71
C LEU A 7 -5.55 -5.35 0.24
N LEU A 8 -4.53 -4.60 0.67
CA LEU A 8 -4.73 -3.37 1.47
C LEU A 8 -5.52 -2.29 0.70
N LEU A 9 -5.19 -2.10 -0.58
CA LEU A 9 -5.85 -1.09 -1.42
C LEU A 9 -7.32 -1.47 -1.69
N SER A 10 -7.57 -2.75 -1.95
CA SER A 10 -8.93 -3.27 -2.15
C SER A 10 -9.76 -3.18 -0.87
N ALA A 11 -9.18 -3.48 0.30
CA ALA A 11 -9.84 -3.29 1.58
C ALA A 11 -10.17 -1.81 1.84
N ALA A 12 -9.22 -0.89 1.57
CA ALA A 12 -9.46 0.55 1.69
C ALA A 12 -10.63 1.02 0.81
N ALA A 13 -10.67 0.55 -0.45
CA ALA A 13 -11.75 0.85 -1.38
C ALA A 13 -13.08 0.25 -0.92
N GLY A 14 -13.09 -0.97 -0.37
CA GLY A 14 -14.27 -1.60 0.19
C GLY A 14 -14.87 -0.82 1.36
N PHE A 15 -14.04 -0.42 2.33
CA PHE A 15 -14.49 0.42 3.45
C PHE A 15 -14.97 1.81 3.00
N LEU A 16 -14.35 2.37 1.96
CA LEU A 16 -14.80 3.64 1.38
C LEU A 16 -16.19 3.51 0.73
N LEU A 17 -16.42 2.45 -0.04
CA LEU A 17 -17.71 2.18 -0.68
C LEU A 17 -18.81 1.92 0.35
N LEU A 18 -18.50 1.15 1.39
CA LEU A 18 -19.41 0.95 2.53
C LEU A 18 -19.74 2.28 3.20
N TRP A 19 -18.73 3.11 3.46
CA TRP A 19 -18.97 4.44 4.03
C TRP A 19 -19.88 5.31 3.15
N ILE A 20 -19.70 5.31 1.82
CA ILE A 20 -20.55 6.08 0.89
C ILE A 20 -21.99 5.56 0.92
N ALA A 21 -22.19 4.23 0.93
CA ALA A 21 -23.51 3.63 1.02
C ALA A 21 -24.21 3.99 2.34
N GLU A 22 -23.47 3.97 3.45
CA GLU A 22 -24.01 4.27 4.78
C GLU A 22 -24.23 5.77 4.99
N TYR A 23 -23.41 6.61 4.36
CA TYR A 23 -23.60 8.07 4.31
C TYR A 23 -24.89 8.45 3.58
N GLN A 24 -25.30 7.69 2.56
CA GLN A 24 -26.59 7.90 1.90
C GLN A 24 -27.79 7.49 2.77
N ARG A 25 -27.60 6.57 3.72
CA ARG A 25 -28.67 6.04 4.58
C ARG A 25 -28.76 6.73 5.94
N THR A 26 -27.65 7.22 6.47
CA THR A 26 -27.51 7.62 7.88
C THR A 26 -26.84 9.00 8.01
N THR A 27 -26.85 9.55 9.22
CA THR A 27 -26.13 10.81 9.53
C THR A 27 -24.64 10.55 9.73
N PHE A 28 -23.81 11.56 9.45
CA PHE A 28 -22.34 11.52 9.55
C PHE A 28 -21.79 10.90 10.85
N GLY A 29 -22.50 11.10 11.97
CA GLY A 29 -22.07 10.71 13.30
C GLY A 29 -21.84 9.21 13.49
N ASP A 30 -22.71 8.36 12.92
CA ASP A 30 -22.60 6.90 13.08
C ASP A 30 -21.64 6.27 12.06
N SER A 31 -21.52 6.89 10.88
CA SER A 31 -20.76 6.32 9.77
C SER A 31 -19.28 6.71 9.75
N TYR A 32 -18.86 7.76 10.47
CA TYR A 32 -17.48 8.28 10.35
C TYR A 32 -16.38 7.25 10.68
N TRP A 33 -16.70 6.22 11.47
CA TRP A 33 -15.73 5.19 11.82
C TRP A 33 -15.30 4.35 10.61
N LEU A 34 -16.20 4.11 9.65
CA LEU A 34 -15.87 3.44 8.38
C LEU A 34 -14.90 4.29 7.54
N LEU A 35 -15.08 5.62 7.56
CA LEU A 35 -14.15 6.56 6.93
C LEU A 35 -12.76 6.50 7.58
N MET A 36 -12.70 6.47 8.92
CA MET A 36 -11.45 6.33 9.67
C MET A 36 -10.73 5.01 9.35
N LEU A 37 -11.48 3.91 9.21
CA LEU A 37 -10.95 2.61 8.79
C LEU A 37 -10.37 2.67 7.38
N SER A 38 -11.11 3.28 6.42
CA SER A 38 -10.62 3.46 5.04
C SER A 38 -9.33 4.30 5.01
N MET A 39 -9.31 5.43 5.74
CA MET A 39 -8.12 6.29 5.86
C MET A 39 -6.93 5.55 6.48
N THR A 40 -7.16 4.75 7.51
CA THR A 40 -6.11 3.95 8.16
C THR A 40 -5.51 2.94 7.17
N CYS A 41 -6.33 2.25 6.39
CA CYS A 41 -5.85 1.35 5.34
C CYS A 41 -5.05 2.08 4.26
N LEU A 42 -5.46 3.29 3.85
CA LEU A 42 -4.73 4.11 2.88
C LEU A 42 -3.36 4.57 3.41
N PHE A 43 -3.30 5.01 4.68
CA PHE A 43 -2.03 5.37 5.31
C PHE A 43 -1.10 4.16 5.48
N ALA A 44 -1.64 3.01 5.90
CA ALA A 44 -0.88 1.77 5.99
C ALA A 44 -0.34 1.35 4.61
N PHE A 45 -1.14 1.52 3.54
CA PHE A 45 -0.72 1.26 2.16
C PHE A 45 0.43 2.19 1.74
N GLN A 46 0.31 3.50 2.02
CA GLN A 46 1.39 4.44 1.78
C GLN A 46 2.65 4.08 2.56
N TYR A 47 2.54 3.72 3.84
CA TYR A 47 3.68 3.31 4.66
C TYR A 47 4.38 2.07 4.09
N VAL A 48 3.62 1.02 3.73
CA VAL A 48 4.17 -0.21 3.14
C VAL A 48 4.84 0.09 1.80
N LYS A 49 4.22 0.93 0.96
CA LYS A 49 4.81 1.35 -0.32
C LYS A 49 6.09 2.14 -0.12
N ASN A 50 6.09 3.10 0.79
CA ASN A 50 7.24 3.97 1.03
C ASN A 50 8.41 3.17 1.60
N LYS A 51 8.14 2.27 2.55
CA LYS A 51 9.13 1.33 3.09
C LYS A 51 9.71 0.40 2.01
N ARG A 52 8.90 -0.04 1.03
CA ARG A 52 9.42 -0.80 -0.11
C ARG A 52 10.33 0.07 -0.98
N LEU A 53 9.90 1.29 -1.28
CA LEU A 53 10.68 2.23 -2.08
C LEU A 53 12.01 2.58 -1.41
N GLU A 54 12.01 2.77 -0.08
CA GLU A 54 13.23 2.98 0.70
C GLU A 54 14.16 1.78 0.67
N ARG A 55 13.64 0.54 0.76
CA ARG A 55 14.45 -0.66 0.56
C ARG A 55 15.03 -0.74 -0.85
N GLU A 56 14.25 -0.37 -1.87
CA GLU A 56 14.73 -0.33 -3.26
C GLU A 56 15.79 0.76 -3.47
N LYS A 57 15.70 1.89 -2.76
CA LYS A 57 16.72 2.95 -2.75
C LYS A 57 17.96 2.58 -1.94
N ALA A 58 17.80 1.87 -0.83
CA ALA A 58 18.89 1.41 0.03
C ALA A 58 19.70 0.26 -0.60
N ILE A 59 19.12 -0.48 -1.56
CA ILE A 59 19.88 -1.28 -2.51
C ILE A 59 20.56 -0.29 -3.47
N SER A 60 21.64 0.32 -2.98
CA SER A 60 22.52 1.22 -3.71
C SER A 60 22.84 0.66 -5.10
N PRO A 61 22.92 1.49 -6.17
CA PRO A 61 23.21 1.06 -7.54
C PRO A 61 24.41 0.11 -7.63
N THR A 62 25.36 0.23 -6.71
CA THR A 62 26.53 -0.65 -6.60
C THR A 62 26.18 -2.11 -6.29
N ILE A 63 25.19 -2.40 -5.44
CA ILE A 63 24.77 -3.78 -5.12
C ILE A 63 24.05 -4.41 -6.31
N LYS A 64 23.20 -3.63 -7.01
CA LYS A 64 22.56 -4.07 -8.26
C LYS A 64 23.61 -4.36 -9.34
N GLN A 65 24.61 -3.50 -9.49
CA GLN A 65 25.73 -3.71 -10.41
C GLN A 65 26.56 -4.95 -10.05
N MET A 66 26.92 -5.14 -8.77
CA MET A 66 27.68 -6.33 -8.32
C MET A 66 26.94 -7.66 -8.51
N VAL A 67 25.60 -7.65 -8.41
CA VAL A 67 24.78 -8.85 -8.68
C VAL A 67 24.68 -9.14 -10.18
N ASP A 68 24.56 -8.12 -11.01
CA ASP A 68 24.52 -8.26 -12.47
C ASP A 68 25.87 -8.75 -13.03
N ASP A 69 26.97 -8.17 -12.53
CA ASP A 69 28.34 -8.56 -12.90
C ASP A 69 28.63 -10.03 -12.54
N ARG A 70 28.18 -10.49 -11.36
CA ARG A 70 28.30 -11.91 -10.96
C ARG A 70 27.48 -12.86 -11.83
N LYS A 71 26.34 -12.43 -12.37
CA LYS A 71 25.54 -13.25 -13.29
C LYS A 71 26.17 -13.30 -14.68
N LYS A 72 26.78 -12.21 -15.14
CA LYS A 72 27.50 -12.15 -16.41
C LYS A 72 28.77 -13.01 -16.41
N LYS A 73 29.48 -13.08 -15.28
CA LYS A 73 30.72 -13.87 -15.14
C LYS A 73 30.50 -15.39 -15.01
N LYS A 74 29.26 -15.82 -14.78
CA LYS A 74 28.87 -17.24 -14.67
C LYS A 74 28.26 -17.82 -15.95
N LYS A 75 28.11 -17.00 -16.99
CA LYS A 75 27.57 -17.38 -18.30
C LYS A 75 28.69 -17.32 -19.33
#